data_AF-A0A550BZL6-F1
#
_entry.id   AF-A0A550BZL6-F1
#
_cell.length_a   1.000
_cell.length_b   1.000
_cell.length_c   1.000
_cell.angle_alpha   90.00
_cell.angle_beta   90.00
_cell.angle_gamma   90.00
#
_symmetry.space_group_name_H-M   'P 1'
#
loop_
_entity.id
_entity.type
_entity.pdbx_description
1 polymer ?
#
loop_
_entity_poly.entity_id
_entity_poly.type
_entity_poly.pdbx_seq_one_letter_code
_entity_poly.pdbx_strand_id
1 'polypeptide(L)'
;MTTLRQVLDILSSHPILVDLITLADMHRIITLAVKIKNDILAAQPPDHETLVPPPSLPPHIALFLAKIMNIDAHLMNTLWEAIASTVWQKAQQLDMAAEQEAWQAGRPDSGDTLWPPLQQCTNPNCRNFLKQLVRERDGLRHVTLFTFTGPVRTFAAHLTCTACRTTYYPNYSVHQGTRLYYSHPLSVIQAAEHHYIAKPLVDLFIGMMLMSW
;
A
#
# COMPACT_ATOMS: atom_id res chain seq x y z
N MET A 1 -6.41 20.10 0.30
CA MET A 1 -7.62 19.27 0.43
C MET A 1 -8.47 19.48 -0.79
N THR A 2 -8.79 18.41 -1.53
CA THR A 2 -9.77 18.46 -2.62
C THR A 2 -11.15 18.64 -2.01
N THR A 3 -11.86 19.69 -2.41
CA THR A 3 -13.22 19.93 -1.94
C THR A 3 -14.21 19.08 -2.73
N LEU A 4 -15.36 18.74 -2.13
CA LEU A 4 -16.46 18.05 -2.84
C LEU A 4 -16.83 18.78 -4.14
N ARG A 5 -16.76 20.11 -4.13
CA ARG A 5 -16.99 20.97 -5.30
C ARG A 5 -15.99 20.68 -6.42
N GLN A 6 -14.70 20.58 -6.13
CA GLN A 6 -13.68 20.26 -7.14
C GLN A 6 -13.86 18.86 -7.73
N VAL A 7 -14.25 17.89 -6.91
CA VAL A 7 -14.58 16.53 -7.39
C VAL A 7 -15.77 16.59 -8.33
N LEU A 8 -16.84 17.29 -7.95
CA LEU A 8 -18.02 17.47 -8.78
C LEU A 8 -17.74 18.26 -10.06
N ASP A 9 -16.85 19.25 -10.02
CA ASP A 9 -16.47 20.04 -11.21
C ASP A 9 -15.77 19.13 -12.25
N ILE A 10 -14.84 18.28 -11.82
CA ILE A 10 -14.14 17.31 -12.70
C ILE A 10 -15.12 16.25 -13.23
N LEU A 11 -15.98 15.72 -12.36
CA LEU A 11 -17.00 14.74 -12.76
C LEU A 11 -18.06 15.35 -13.68
N SER A 12 -18.44 16.62 -13.49
CA SER A 12 -19.43 17.31 -14.32
C SER A 12 -18.95 17.54 -15.76
N SER A 13 -17.62 17.56 -15.96
CA SER A 13 -17.01 17.56 -17.29
C SER A 13 -17.15 16.21 -18.01
N HIS A 14 -17.60 15.17 -17.30
CA HIS A 14 -17.78 13.80 -17.79
C HIS A 14 -19.13 13.24 -17.30
N PRO A 15 -20.27 13.65 -17.90
CA PRO A 15 -21.60 13.32 -17.40
C PRO A 15 -21.86 11.81 -17.24
N ILE A 16 -21.22 10.98 -18.08
CA ILE A 16 -21.28 9.51 -17.98
C ILE A 16 -20.81 9.00 -16.60
N LEU A 17 -19.79 9.62 -16.01
CA LEU A 17 -19.28 9.22 -14.70
C LEU A 17 -20.23 9.62 -13.56
N VAL A 18 -20.91 10.76 -13.69
CA VAL A 18 -21.86 11.25 -12.68
C VAL A 18 -23.06 10.31 -12.57
N ASP A 19 -23.55 9.80 -13.69
CA ASP A 19 -24.70 8.90 -13.73
C ASP A 19 -24.32 7.46 -13.34
N LEU A 20 -23.06 7.06 -13.52
CA LEU A 20 -22.59 5.69 -13.30
C LEU A 20 -22.08 5.44 -11.87
N ILE A 21 -21.54 6.45 -11.20
CA ILE A 21 -20.82 6.28 -9.92
C ILE A 21 -21.65 6.82 -8.75
N THR A 22 -21.89 5.95 -7.75
CA THR A 22 -22.53 6.37 -6.50
C THR A 22 -21.53 6.95 -5.50
N LEU A 23 -22.02 7.62 -4.46
CA LEU A 23 -21.17 8.05 -3.35
C LEU A 23 -20.49 6.87 -2.63
N ALA A 24 -21.17 5.73 -2.54
CA ALA A 24 -20.62 4.50 -1.98
C ALA A 24 -19.45 3.98 -2.84
N ASP A 25 -19.61 4.01 -4.16
CA ASP A 25 -18.57 3.66 -5.12
C ASP A 25 -17.33 4.57 -5.00
N MET A 26 -17.53 5.88 -4.82
CA MET A 26 -16.43 6.80 -4.54
C MET A 26 -15.71 6.48 -3.23
N HIS A 27 -16.44 6.17 -2.16
CA HIS A 27 -15.83 5.79 -0.89
C HIS A 27 -15.01 4.50 -1.03
N ARG A 28 -15.59 3.50 -1.71
CA ARG A 28 -14.98 2.21 -1.98
C ARG A 28 -13.67 2.36 -2.75
N ILE A 29 -13.69 3.11 -3.85
CA ILE A 29 -12.48 3.27 -4.66
C ILE A 29 -11.38 4.04 -3.92
N ILE A 30 -11.73 5.05 -3.13
CA ILE A 30 -10.76 5.77 -2.31
C ILE A 30 -10.11 4.82 -1.30
N THR A 31 -10.92 4.00 -0.63
CA THR A 31 -10.47 3.00 0.34
C THR A 31 -9.52 1.98 -0.29
N LEU A 32 -9.90 1.42 -1.44
CA LEU A 32 -9.06 0.46 -2.18
C LEU A 32 -7.77 1.11 -2.71
N ALA A 33 -7.85 2.33 -3.24
CA ALA A 33 -6.69 3.06 -3.76
C ALA A 33 -5.69 3.43 -2.65
N VAL A 34 -6.18 3.78 -1.46
CA VAL A 34 -5.34 3.97 -0.26
C VAL A 34 -4.57 2.70 0.06
N LYS A 35 -5.21 1.53 -0.04
CA LYS A 35 -4.61 0.23 0.27
C LYS A 35 -3.46 -0.14 -0.66
N ILE A 36 -3.58 0.21 -1.95
CA ILE A 36 -2.55 -0.04 -2.98
C ILE A 36 -1.64 1.16 -3.20
N LYS A 37 -1.61 2.15 -2.30
CA LYS A 37 -0.76 3.33 -2.44
C LYS A 37 0.71 2.96 -2.65
N ASN A 38 1.19 1.95 -1.95
CA ASN A 38 2.57 1.48 -2.10
C ASN A 38 2.80 0.76 -3.43
N ASP A 39 1.84 -0.02 -3.93
CA ASP A 39 1.90 -0.59 -5.28
C ASP A 39 1.95 0.52 -6.36
N ILE A 40 1.15 1.59 -6.18
CA ILE A 40 1.16 2.76 -7.06
C ILE A 40 2.55 3.41 -7.06
N LEU A 41 3.13 3.64 -5.87
CA LEU A 41 4.47 4.23 -5.70
C LEU A 41 5.58 3.36 -6.28
N ALA A 42 5.51 2.04 -6.10
CA ALA A 42 6.50 1.12 -6.63
C ALA A 42 6.59 1.17 -8.18
N ALA A 43 5.47 1.45 -8.84
CA ALA A 43 5.40 1.61 -10.29
C ALA A 43 5.90 2.98 -10.79
N GLN A 44 6.12 3.98 -9.92
CA GLN A 44 6.54 5.31 -10.35
C GLN A 44 8.05 5.39 -10.67
N PRO A 45 8.51 6.43 -11.39
CA PRO A 45 9.93 6.71 -11.59
C PRO A 45 10.68 6.95 -10.26
N PRO A 46 12.01 6.72 -10.21
CA PRO A 46 12.79 6.88 -8.97
C PRO A 46 12.82 8.30 -8.39
N ASP A 47 12.60 9.30 -9.22
CA ASP A 47 12.57 10.73 -8.90
C ASP A 47 11.16 11.23 -8.49
N HIS A 48 10.17 10.36 -8.52
CA HIS A 48 8.81 10.71 -8.11
C HIS A 48 8.73 11.06 -6.61
N GLU A 49 8.07 12.16 -6.30
CA GLU A 49 7.91 12.63 -4.92
C GLU A 49 6.83 11.82 -4.18
N THR A 50 7.18 11.24 -3.02
CA THR A 50 6.28 10.38 -2.24
C THR A 50 5.02 11.06 -1.74
N LEU A 51 5.06 12.39 -1.58
CA LEU A 51 3.96 13.21 -1.06
C LEU A 51 3.00 13.69 -2.15
N VAL A 52 3.35 13.50 -3.42
CA VAL A 52 2.55 13.93 -4.56
C VAL A 52 1.94 12.70 -5.23
N PRO A 53 0.62 12.65 -5.46
CA PRO A 53 0.03 11.56 -6.22
C PRO A 53 0.51 11.60 -7.68
N PRO A 54 0.72 10.46 -8.34
CA PRO A 54 1.05 10.44 -9.75
C PRO A 54 -0.13 10.94 -10.61
N PRO A 55 0.14 11.59 -11.75
CA PRO A 55 -0.90 12.15 -12.61
C PRO A 55 -1.82 11.08 -13.23
N SER A 56 -1.30 9.86 -13.42
CA SER A 56 -2.05 8.72 -13.95
C SER A 56 -1.73 7.46 -13.17
N LEU A 57 -2.70 6.54 -13.09
CA LEU A 57 -2.48 5.25 -12.48
C LEU A 57 -1.62 4.34 -13.39
N PRO A 58 -0.79 3.46 -12.80
CA PRO A 58 -0.18 2.37 -13.54
C PRO A 58 -1.26 1.51 -14.23
N PRO A 59 -1.06 1.05 -15.49
CA PRO A 59 -2.11 0.37 -16.25
C PRO A 59 -2.73 -0.85 -15.55
N HIS A 60 -1.91 -1.66 -14.88
CA HIS A 60 -2.39 -2.83 -14.14
C HIS A 60 -3.25 -2.46 -12.93
N ILE A 61 -2.97 -1.33 -12.28
CA ILE A 61 -3.74 -0.81 -11.15
C ILE A 61 -5.06 -0.20 -11.65
N ALA A 62 -5.01 0.56 -12.75
CA ALA A 62 -6.21 1.10 -13.38
C ALA A 62 -7.17 -0.02 -13.79
N LEU A 63 -6.67 -1.08 -14.44
CA LEU A 63 -7.47 -2.25 -14.82
C LEU A 63 -8.05 -2.97 -13.61
N PHE A 64 -7.26 -3.13 -12.54
CA PHE A 64 -7.71 -3.75 -11.30
C PHE A 64 -8.87 -2.98 -10.66
N LEU A 65 -8.71 -1.67 -10.47
CA LEU A 65 -9.76 -0.83 -9.90
C LEU A 65 -10.98 -0.77 -10.83
N ALA A 66 -10.78 -0.62 -12.13
CA ALA A 66 -11.86 -0.58 -13.12
C ALA A 66 -12.71 -1.86 -13.08
N LYS A 67 -12.06 -3.02 -12.95
CA LYS A 67 -12.74 -4.32 -12.79
C LYS A 67 -13.58 -4.39 -11.52
N ILE A 68 -13.08 -3.89 -10.39
CA ILE A 68 -13.85 -3.88 -9.13
C ILE A 68 -15.06 -2.95 -9.22
N MET A 69 -14.89 -1.81 -9.87
CA MET A 69 -15.95 -0.82 -10.07
C MET A 69 -16.90 -1.17 -11.22
N ASN A 70 -16.59 -2.19 -12.01
CA ASN A 70 -17.30 -2.54 -13.24
C ASN A 70 -17.43 -1.35 -14.23
N ILE A 71 -16.36 -0.57 -14.39
CA ILE A 71 -16.27 0.55 -15.33
C ILE A 71 -15.14 0.36 -16.33
N ASP A 72 -15.14 1.16 -17.41
CA ASP A 72 -14.06 1.14 -18.39
C ASP A 72 -12.75 1.70 -17.80
N ALA A 73 -11.61 1.12 -18.17
CA ALA A 73 -10.30 1.53 -17.68
C ALA A 73 -9.89 2.95 -18.11
N HIS A 74 -10.44 3.47 -19.21
CA HIS A 74 -10.24 4.85 -19.63
C HIS A 74 -10.91 5.83 -18.66
N LEU A 75 -12.14 5.52 -18.25
CA LEU A 75 -12.90 6.27 -17.26
C LEU A 75 -12.25 6.26 -15.88
N MET A 76 -11.49 5.21 -15.56
CA MET A 76 -10.73 5.10 -14.32
C MET A 76 -9.65 6.18 -14.18
N ASN A 77 -9.00 6.58 -15.27
CA ASN A 77 -7.98 7.63 -15.21
C ASN A 77 -8.60 9.00 -14.93
N THR A 78 -9.74 9.29 -15.54
CA THR A 78 -10.52 10.51 -15.24
C THR A 78 -10.99 10.52 -13.78
N LEU A 79 -11.46 9.38 -13.28
CA LEU A 79 -11.86 9.25 -11.89
C LEU A 79 -10.67 9.44 -10.94
N TRP A 80 -9.50 8.90 -11.30
CA TRP A 80 -8.26 9.09 -10.56
C TRP A 80 -7.91 10.57 -10.43
N GLU A 81 -7.99 11.34 -11.51
CA GLU A 81 -7.73 12.80 -11.48
C GLU A 81 -8.56 13.51 -10.41
N ALA A 82 -9.83 13.12 -10.25
CA ALA A 82 -10.72 13.69 -9.24
C ALA A 82 -10.39 13.27 -7.80
N ILE A 83 -9.94 12.03 -7.58
CA ILE A 83 -9.78 11.46 -6.23
C ILE A 83 -8.33 11.35 -5.74
N ALA A 84 -7.33 11.49 -6.61
CA ALA A 84 -5.92 11.21 -6.35
C ALA A 84 -5.38 11.95 -5.12
N SER A 85 -5.65 13.25 -5.02
CA SER A 85 -5.25 14.08 -3.87
C SER A 85 -5.92 13.64 -2.57
N THR A 86 -7.18 13.19 -2.64
CA THR A 86 -7.93 12.68 -1.49
C THR A 86 -7.31 11.36 -1.00
N VAL A 87 -7.02 10.44 -1.93
CA VAL A 87 -6.35 9.16 -1.64
C VAL A 87 -4.99 9.39 -0.99
N TRP A 88 -4.21 10.34 -1.50
CA TRP A 88 -2.87 10.61 -0.99
C TRP A 88 -2.86 11.18 0.44
N GLN A 89 -3.88 11.97 0.80
CA GLN A 89 -4.05 12.61 2.11
C GLN A 89 -4.69 11.69 3.16
N LYS A 90 -5.62 10.80 2.77
CA LYS A 90 -6.44 10.00 3.70
C LYS A 90 -5.85 8.63 4.09
N ALA A 91 -4.61 8.34 3.72
CA ALA A 91 -4.06 6.98 3.80
C ALA A 91 -4.01 6.34 5.21
N GLN A 92 -4.33 7.07 6.28
CA GLN A 92 -4.27 6.58 7.66
C GLN A 92 -5.63 6.43 8.37
N GLN A 93 -6.77 6.75 7.72
CA GLN A 93 -8.05 6.97 8.45
C GLN A 93 -9.24 6.10 8.01
N LEU A 94 -9.09 5.13 7.11
CA LEU A 94 -10.23 4.40 6.55
C LEU A 94 -10.45 3.04 7.20
N ASP A 95 -11.71 2.72 7.48
CA ASP A 95 -12.13 1.39 7.96
C ASP A 95 -12.10 0.40 6.78
N MET A 96 -11.09 -0.46 6.82
CA MET A 96 -10.78 -1.40 5.75
C MET A 96 -11.60 -2.69 5.85
N ALA A 97 -12.30 -2.94 6.96
CA ALA A 97 -13.02 -4.19 7.17
C ALA A 97 -14.22 -4.32 6.22
N ALA A 98 -14.89 -3.20 5.94
CA ALA A 98 -16.08 -3.16 5.07
C ALA A 98 -15.77 -3.54 3.61
N GLU A 99 -14.53 -3.31 3.13
CA GLU A 99 -14.15 -3.54 1.74
C GLU A 99 -13.32 -4.81 1.54
N GLN A 100 -13.24 -5.68 2.55
CA GLN A 100 -12.44 -6.89 2.46
C GLN A 100 -12.96 -7.86 1.39
N GLU A 101 -14.27 -7.99 1.22
CA GLU A 101 -14.87 -8.85 0.18
C GLU A 101 -14.54 -8.35 -1.23
N ALA A 102 -14.66 -7.04 -1.45
CA ALA A 102 -14.26 -6.37 -2.69
C ALA A 102 -12.79 -6.65 -3.03
N TRP A 103 -11.94 -6.53 -2.02
CA TRP A 103 -10.52 -6.79 -2.14
C TRP A 103 -10.22 -8.23 -2.53
N GLN A 104 -10.85 -9.20 -1.85
CA GLN A 104 -10.69 -10.63 -2.15
C GLN A 104 -11.23 -10.99 -3.54
N ALA A 105 -12.34 -10.41 -3.97
CA ALA A 105 -12.85 -10.62 -5.34
C ALA A 105 -11.85 -10.17 -6.41
N GLY A 106 -11.10 -9.09 -6.14
CA GLY A 106 -10.05 -8.59 -7.02
C GLY A 106 -8.71 -9.33 -6.89
N ARG A 107 -8.41 -9.90 -5.72
CA ARG A 107 -7.16 -10.62 -5.38
C ARG A 107 -7.45 -11.87 -4.53
N PRO A 108 -8.03 -12.93 -5.11
CA PRO A 108 -8.57 -14.07 -4.35
C PRO A 108 -7.52 -14.87 -3.57
N ASP A 109 -6.25 -14.79 -3.98
CA ASP A 109 -5.16 -15.58 -3.39
C ASP A 109 -4.13 -14.72 -2.64
N SER A 110 -4.43 -13.46 -2.34
CA SER A 110 -3.41 -12.53 -1.86
C SER A 110 -3.93 -11.55 -0.81
N GLY A 111 -3.46 -11.74 0.42
CA GLY A 111 -3.58 -10.75 1.48
C GLY A 111 -2.82 -9.45 1.15
N ASP A 112 -2.80 -8.56 2.13
CA ASP A 112 -2.19 -7.24 2.00
C ASP A 112 -0.67 -7.38 1.88
N THR A 113 -0.10 -6.81 0.82
CA THR A 113 1.34 -6.85 0.60
C THR A 113 2.05 -6.11 1.73
N LEU A 114 3.01 -6.78 2.35
CA LEU A 114 3.81 -6.25 3.44
C LEU A 114 4.91 -5.37 2.85
N TRP A 115 4.73 -4.06 2.96
CA TRP A 115 5.68 -3.06 2.48
C TRP A 115 6.60 -2.58 3.60
N PRO A 116 7.89 -2.30 3.31
CA PRO A 116 8.72 -1.52 4.20
C PRO A 116 8.09 -0.14 4.49
N PRO A 117 8.21 0.38 5.71
CA PRO A 117 7.66 1.70 6.06
C PRO A 117 8.42 2.86 5.39
N LEU A 118 9.57 2.58 4.78
CA LEU A 118 10.45 3.57 4.18
C LEU A 118 10.42 3.44 2.65
N GLN A 119 9.91 4.48 1.99
CA GLN A 119 9.84 4.58 0.53
C GLN A 119 11.07 5.27 -0.08
N GLN A 120 11.93 5.85 0.75
CA GLN A 120 13.16 6.53 0.36
C GLN A 120 14.36 6.00 1.15
N CYS A 121 15.55 6.22 0.62
CA CYS A 121 16.78 5.84 1.31
C CYS A 121 16.99 6.69 2.57
N THR A 122 17.11 6.04 3.72
CA THR A 122 17.41 6.65 5.02
C THR A 122 18.86 6.50 5.48
N ASN A 123 19.74 5.94 4.64
CA ASN A 123 21.16 5.87 4.97
C ASN A 123 21.80 7.28 4.81
N PRO A 124 22.25 7.94 5.90
CA PRO A 124 22.76 9.31 5.83
C PRO A 124 24.03 9.43 4.99
N ASN A 125 24.77 8.33 4.82
CA ASN A 125 25.99 8.28 4.01
C ASN A 125 25.71 8.02 2.52
N CYS A 126 24.44 7.95 2.11
CA CYS A 126 24.05 7.68 0.74
C CYS A 126 23.80 8.97 -0.04
N ARG A 127 24.29 9.05 -1.29
CA ARG A 127 23.97 10.17 -2.21
C ARG A 127 22.48 10.36 -2.47
N ASN A 128 21.69 9.29 -2.32
CA ASN A 128 20.23 9.26 -2.52
C ASN A 128 19.45 9.44 -1.21
N PHE A 129 20.10 9.83 -0.10
CA PHE A 129 19.45 10.08 1.18
C PHE A 129 18.26 11.02 1.02
N LEU A 130 17.04 10.51 1.27
CA LEU A 130 15.75 11.20 1.13
C LEU A 130 15.47 11.84 -0.24
N LYS A 131 16.19 11.45 -1.30
CA LYS A 131 16.05 12.05 -2.64
C LYS A 131 15.29 11.19 -3.63
N GLN A 132 15.48 9.88 -3.58
CA GLN A 132 14.94 8.94 -4.57
C GLN A 132 14.19 7.80 -3.90
N LEU A 133 13.18 7.30 -4.61
CA LEU A 133 12.47 6.10 -4.23
C LEU A 133 13.40 4.89 -4.22
N VAL A 134 13.29 4.08 -3.18
CA VAL A 134 13.89 2.74 -3.17
C VAL A 134 13.10 1.81 -4.08
N ARG A 135 13.78 0.87 -4.74
CA ARG A 135 13.21 0.09 -5.83
C ARG A 135 13.09 -1.37 -5.45
N GLU A 136 11.98 -1.98 -5.83
CA GLU A 136 11.90 -3.42 -5.84
C GLU A 136 12.93 -3.98 -6.83
N ARG A 137 13.74 -4.94 -6.38
CA ARG A 137 14.78 -5.57 -7.21
C ARG A 137 14.48 -7.01 -7.57
N ASP A 138 13.93 -7.77 -6.62
CA ASP A 138 13.91 -9.24 -6.67
C ASP A 138 12.49 -9.82 -6.76
N GLY A 139 11.48 -9.04 -7.17
CA GLY A 139 10.10 -9.48 -7.10
C GLY A 139 9.48 -9.26 -5.72
N LEU A 140 8.15 -9.32 -5.69
CA LEU A 140 7.41 -9.59 -4.46
C LEU A 140 7.63 -11.05 -4.03
N ARG A 141 7.89 -11.29 -2.75
CA ARG A 141 8.07 -12.65 -2.21
C ARG A 141 6.80 -13.20 -1.60
N HIS A 142 6.45 -14.43 -1.92
CA HIS A 142 5.35 -15.13 -1.23
C HIS A 142 5.71 -15.41 0.23
N VAL A 143 4.80 -15.05 1.13
CA VAL A 143 4.96 -15.22 2.57
C VAL A 143 3.63 -15.63 3.21
N THR A 144 3.71 -16.21 4.40
CA THR A 144 2.55 -16.54 5.23
C THR A 144 2.43 -15.55 6.37
N LEU A 145 1.28 -14.89 6.48
CA LEU A 145 0.92 -14.01 7.59
C LEU A 145 -0.03 -14.76 8.54
N PHE A 146 0.41 -15.01 9.77
CA PHE A 146 -0.44 -15.56 10.83
C PHE A 146 -1.26 -14.46 11.47
N THR A 147 -2.58 -14.60 11.40
CA THR A 147 -3.57 -13.69 11.97
C THR A 147 -4.49 -14.43 12.93
N PHE A 148 -5.40 -13.73 13.63
CA PHE A 148 -6.39 -14.36 14.49
C PHE A 148 -7.36 -15.30 13.76
N THR A 149 -7.61 -15.04 12.47
CA THR A 149 -8.49 -15.89 11.65
C THR A 149 -7.74 -17.06 11.02
N GLY A 150 -6.43 -17.16 11.25
CA GLY A 150 -5.57 -18.21 10.72
C GLY A 150 -4.44 -17.69 9.82
N PRO A 151 -3.68 -18.62 9.20
CA PRO A 151 -2.63 -18.28 8.26
C PRO A 151 -3.21 -17.79 6.92
N VAL A 152 -2.74 -16.64 6.45
CA VAL A 152 -3.11 -16.04 5.17
C VAL A 152 -1.88 -15.95 4.28
N ARG A 153 -2.01 -16.37 3.01
CA ARG A 153 -0.96 -16.17 2.01
C ARG A 153 -0.94 -14.70 1.57
N THR A 154 0.23 -14.10 1.59
CA THR A 154 0.43 -12.72 1.16
C THR A 154 1.81 -12.55 0.50
N PHE A 155 2.16 -11.32 0.18
CA PHE A 155 3.44 -10.92 -0.38
C PHE A 155 4.22 -10.03 0.58
N ALA A 156 5.55 -10.09 0.52
CA ALA A 156 6.43 -9.13 1.15
C ALA A 156 7.30 -8.45 0.08
N ALA A 157 7.36 -7.12 0.13
CA ALA A 157 8.19 -6.33 -0.76
C ALA A 157 9.57 -6.08 -0.14
N HIS A 158 10.62 -6.25 -0.94
CA HIS A 158 11.98 -5.88 -0.58
C HIS A 158 12.43 -4.72 -1.46
N LEU A 159 12.69 -3.57 -0.85
CA LEU A 159 13.07 -2.35 -1.57
C LEU A 159 14.55 -2.08 -1.40
N THR A 160 15.29 -1.91 -2.49
CA THR A 160 16.73 -1.66 -2.47
C THR A 160 17.05 -0.28 -3.01
N CYS A 161 17.93 0.44 -2.32
CA CYS A 161 18.51 1.67 -2.84
C CYS A 161 19.53 1.36 -3.94
N THR A 162 19.36 1.95 -5.12
CA THR A 162 20.26 1.76 -6.27
C THR A 162 21.67 2.31 -6.05
N ALA A 163 21.85 3.25 -5.11
CA ALA A 163 23.13 3.89 -4.83
C ALA A 163 23.95 3.17 -3.75
N CYS A 164 23.43 3.04 -2.52
CA CYS A 164 24.16 2.41 -1.40
C CYS A 164 23.88 0.92 -1.23
N ARG A 165 22.97 0.34 -2.03
CA ARG A 165 22.55 -1.08 -1.93
C ARG A 165 21.96 -1.47 -0.58
N THR A 166 21.51 -0.51 0.22
CA THR A 166 20.70 -0.80 1.42
C THR A 166 19.38 -1.43 0.97
N THR A 167 19.03 -2.58 1.54
CA THR A 167 17.75 -3.25 1.31
C THR A 167 16.84 -3.07 2.52
N TYR A 168 15.60 -2.67 2.26
CA TYR A 168 14.55 -2.38 3.21
C TYR A 168 13.54 -3.54 3.15
N TYR A 169 13.36 -4.21 4.27
CA TYR A 169 12.38 -5.26 4.52
C TYR A 169 11.21 -4.67 5.34
N PRO A 170 10.09 -5.38 5.51
CA PRO A 170 8.97 -4.86 6.32
C PRO A 170 9.35 -4.47 7.77
N ASN A 171 10.29 -5.18 8.40
CA ASN A 171 10.64 -5.01 9.82
C ASN A 171 12.01 -4.37 10.08
N TYR A 172 12.91 -4.39 9.09
CA TYR A 172 14.29 -3.95 9.25
C TYR A 172 14.92 -3.55 7.91
N SER A 173 16.07 -2.91 7.96
CA SER A 173 16.92 -2.67 6.80
C SER A 173 18.26 -3.40 6.94
N VAL A 174 18.89 -3.73 5.82
CA VAL A 174 20.21 -4.35 5.75
C VAL A 174 21.14 -3.44 4.96
N HIS A 175 22.26 -3.07 5.58
CA HIS A 175 23.34 -2.35 4.91
C HIS A 175 24.67 -3.00 5.30
N GLN A 176 25.43 -3.46 4.31
CA GLN A 176 26.74 -4.10 4.50
C GLN A 176 26.72 -5.27 5.51
N GLY A 177 25.67 -6.10 5.46
CA GLY A 177 25.49 -7.25 6.36
C GLY A 177 24.93 -6.89 7.75
N THR A 178 24.89 -5.61 8.12
CA THR A 178 24.30 -5.16 9.38
C THR A 178 22.79 -4.96 9.23
N ARG A 179 22.02 -5.58 10.14
CA ARG A 179 20.57 -5.41 10.25
C ARG A 179 20.24 -4.30 11.23
N LEU A 180 19.38 -3.38 10.80
CA LEU A 180 18.83 -2.30 11.64
C LEU A 180 17.31 -2.39 11.65
N TYR A 181 16.73 -2.72 12.81
CA TYR A 181 15.29 -2.77 13.00
C TYR A 181 14.67 -1.38 13.10
N TYR A 182 13.46 -1.22 12.59
CA TYR A 182 12.76 0.06 12.69
C TYR A 182 12.28 0.31 14.11
N SER A 183 12.38 1.58 14.54
CA SER A 183 11.90 2.04 15.85
C SER A 183 10.40 2.33 15.91
N HIS A 184 9.71 2.32 14.77
CA HIS A 184 8.28 2.63 14.68
C HIS A 184 7.44 1.41 15.04
N PRO A 185 6.21 1.61 15.55
CA PRO A 185 5.27 0.52 15.79
C PRO A 185 5.05 -0.32 14.52
N LEU A 186 5.29 -1.62 14.63
CA LEU A 186 5.13 -2.57 13.52
C LEU A 186 3.74 -3.20 13.61
N SER A 187 3.01 -3.25 12.49
CA SER A 187 1.72 -3.95 12.39
C SER A 187 1.89 -5.47 12.29
N VAL A 188 3.04 -5.92 11.80
CA VAL A 188 3.42 -7.33 11.63
C VAL A 188 4.85 -7.54 12.08
N ILE A 189 5.18 -8.72 12.58
CA ILE A 189 6.53 -9.12 13.01
C ILE A 189 7.00 -10.29 12.15
N GLN A 190 8.17 -10.17 11.54
CA GLN A 190 8.81 -11.28 10.84
C GLN A 190 9.38 -12.29 11.84
N ALA A 191 8.80 -13.50 11.87
CA ALA A 191 9.25 -14.59 12.73
C ALA A 191 10.26 -15.51 12.03
N ALA A 192 10.15 -15.66 10.70
CA ALA A 192 11.09 -16.40 9.86
C ALA A 192 11.13 -15.79 8.45
N GLU A 193 12.00 -16.30 7.57
CA GLU A 193 12.20 -15.73 6.22
C GLU A 193 10.90 -15.51 5.45
N HIS A 194 9.98 -16.49 5.48
CA HIS A 194 8.69 -16.45 4.79
C HIS A 194 7.48 -16.42 5.74
N HIS A 195 7.69 -16.10 7.03
CA HIS A 195 6.62 -16.15 8.03
C HIS A 195 6.55 -14.86 8.84
N TYR A 196 5.36 -14.28 8.86
CA TYR A 196 5.02 -13.06 9.58
C TYR A 196 3.88 -13.34 10.55
N ILE A 197 3.85 -12.62 11.66
CA ILE A 197 2.78 -12.72 12.66
C ILE A 197 2.19 -11.32 12.84
N ALA A 198 0.88 -11.20 12.74
CA ALA A 198 0.19 -9.94 13.01
C ALA A 198 0.39 -9.53 14.48
N LYS A 199 0.64 -8.24 14.72
CA LYS A 199 0.89 -7.72 16.07
C LYS A 199 -0.19 -8.09 17.09
N PRO A 200 -1.50 -8.00 16.78
CA PRO A 200 -2.55 -8.39 17.74
C PRO A 200 -2.42 -9.84 18.23
N LEU A 201 -1.99 -10.77 17.36
CA LEU A 201 -1.76 -12.17 17.73
C LEU A 201 -0.52 -12.33 18.63
N VAL A 202 0.54 -11.57 18.37
CA VAL A 202 1.73 -11.52 19.23
C VAL A 202 1.36 -10.98 20.61
N ASP A 203 0.56 -9.91 20.66
CA ASP A 203 0.11 -9.30 21.91
C ASP A 203 -0.74 -10.28 22.73
N LEU A 204 -1.58 -11.11 22.08
CA LEU A 204 -2.28 -12.20 22.76
C LEU A 204 -1.30 -13.21 23.37
N PHE A 205 -0.29 -13.66 22.62
CA PHE A 205 0.71 -14.60 23.14
C PHE A 205 1.46 -14.02 24.35
N ILE A 206 1.84 -12.75 24.28
CA ILE A 206 2.45 -12.03 25.41
C ILE A 206 1.49 -12.02 26.62
N GLY A 207 0.23 -11.65 26.40
CA GLY A 207 -0.78 -11.63 27.45
C GLY A 207 -0.98 -12.99 28.11
N MET A 208 -1.05 -14.07 27.33
CA MET A 208 -1.16 -15.43 27.86
C MET A 208 0.07 -15.81 28.70
N MET A 209 1.29 -15.50 28.24
CA MET A 209 2.52 -15.82 28.97
C MET A 209 2.66 -15.04 30.29
N LEU A 210 2.12 -13.82 30.36
CA LEU A 210 2.19 -12.97 31.56
C LEU A 210 1.07 -13.29 32.57
N MET A 211 -0.10 -13.72 32.11
CA MET A 211 -1.27 -13.96 32.96
C MET A 211 -1.43 -15.42 33.38
N SER A 212 -0.62 -16.35 32.85
CA SER A 212 -0.70 -17.78 33.15
C SER A 212 0.07 -18.21 34.41
N TRP A 213 0.25 -17.31 35.39
CA TRP A 213 0.91 -17.58 36.67
C TRP A 213 -0.10 -17.72 37.80
#